data_AF-A0A4P9VHB4-F1
#
_entry.id   AF-A0A4P9VHB4-F1
#
_cell.length_a   1.000
_cell.length_b   1.000
_cell.length_c   1.000
_cell.angle_alpha   90.00
_cell.angle_beta   90.00
_cell.angle_gamma   90.00
#
_symmetry.space_group_name_H-M   'P 1'
#
loop_
_entity.id
_entity.type
_entity.pdbx_description
1 polymer ?
#
loop_
_entity_poly.entity_id
_entity_poly.type
_entity_poly.pdbx_seq_one_letter_code
_entity_poly.pdbx_strand_id
1 'polypeptide(L)'
;MVCYTNQIVALYQSKNFDVIPLFVSRVLSQLERNKDQPNTEKYRAVVYNYLCTITYYLMNFSNVERQTIDTFIPEELQQAGPRLSPSINHNTQELEFRPK
;
A
#
# COMPACT_ATOMS: atom_id res chain seq x y z
N MET A 1 -3.58 -9.05 7.31
CA MET A 1 -2.91 -7.83 6.80
C MET A 1 -1.48 -8.11 6.34
N VAL A 2 -0.55 -8.49 7.24
CA VAL A 2 0.87 -8.80 6.90
C VAL A 2 1.02 -9.78 5.73
N CYS A 3 0.27 -10.89 5.72
CA CYS A 3 0.36 -11.91 4.67
C CYS A 3 0.06 -11.35 3.26
N TYR A 4 -0.94 -10.48 3.13
CA TYR A 4 -1.28 -9.88 1.82
C TYR A 4 -0.25 -8.83 1.41
N THR A 5 0.25 -8.02 2.35
CA THR A 5 1.33 -7.08 2.07
C THR A 5 2.59 -7.81 1.57
N ASN A 6 2.95 -8.94 2.20
CA ASN A 6 4.08 -9.76 1.76
C ASN A 6 3.84 -10.37 0.37
N GLN A 7 2.61 -10.75 0.04
CA GLN A 7 2.27 -11.23 -1.30
C GLN A 7 2.45 -10.14 -2.35
N ILE A 8 2.10 -8.88 -2.05
CA ILE A 8 2.39 -7.74 -2.95
C ILE A 8 3.90 -7.62 -3.19
N VAL A 9 4.73 -7.69 -2.14
CA VAL A 9 6.19 -7.63 -2.28
C VAL A 9 6.71 -8.77 -3.17
N ALA A 10 6.26 -10.01 -2.94
CA ALA A 10 6.69 -11.16 -3.72
C ALA A 10 6.29 -11.04 -5.20
N LEU A 11 5.06 -10.61 -5.47
CA LEU A 11 4.56 -10.37 -6.84
C LEU A 11 5.34 -9.25 -7.53
N TYR A 12 5.62 -8.17 -6.82
CA TYR A 12 6.41 -7.04 -7.32
C TYR A 12 7.83 -7.49 -7.71
N GLN A 13 8.51 -8.23 -6.84
CA GLN A 13 9.85 -8.77 -7.12
C GLN A 13 9.86 -9.78 -8.28
N SER A 14 8.77 -10.54 -8.42
CA SER A 14 8.59 -11.51 -9.51
C SER A 14 8.10 -10.87 -10.81
N LYS A 15 7.90 -9.54 -10.85
CA LYS A 15 7.34 -8.78 -11.98
C LYS A 15 5.95 -9.25 -12.43
N ASN A 16 5.20 -9.90 -11.53
CA ASN A 16 3.82 -10.34 -11.79
C ASN A 16 2.84 -9.25 -11.32
N PHE A 17 2.77 -8.18 -12.10
CA PHE A 17 2.04 -6.96 -11.69
C PHE A 17 0.53 -7.08 -11.83
N ASP A 18 0.03 -7.92 -12.74
CA ASP A 18 -1.41 -8.04 -13.06
C ASP A 18 -2.25 -8.51 -11.87
N VAL A 19 -1.63 -9.27 -10.96
CA VAL A 19 -2.32 -9.81 -9.77
C VAL A 19 -2.25 -8.84 -8.59
N ILE A 20 -1.35 -7.85 -8.61
CA ILE A 20 -1.15 -6.94 -7.49
C ILE A 20 -2.41 -6.12 -7.13
N PRO A 21 -3.19 -5.56 -8.09
CA PRO A 21 -4.42 -4.81 -7.78
C PRO A 21 -5.39 -5.57 -6.88
N LEU A 22 -5.59 -6.87 -7.12
CA LEU A 22 -6.43 -7.73 -6.29
C LEU A 22 -5.94 -7.78 -4.84
N PHE A 23 -4.62 -7.88 -4.65
CA PHE A 23 -4.04 -7.90 -3.31
C PHE A 23 -4.07 -6.53 -2.63
N VAL A 24 -3.93 -5.43 -3.39
CA VAL A 24 -4.16 -4.07 -2.87
C VAL A 24 -5.57 -3.95 -2.29
N SER A 25 -6.60 -4.38 -3.03
CA SER A 25 -8.00 -4.40 -2.58
C SER A 25 -8.19 -5.20 -1.29
N ARG A 26 -7.57 -6.38 -1.21
CA ARG A 26 -7.61 -7.25 -0.01
C ARG A 26 -6.95 -6.60 1.19
N VAL A 27 -5.81 -5.90 1.02
CA VAL A 27 -5.15 -5.18 2.11
C VAL A 27 -6.02 -4.02 2.58
N LEU A 28 -6.60 -3.22 1.68
CA LEU A 28 -7.52 -2.12 2.04
C LEU A 28 -8.71 -2.62 2.85
N SER A 29 -9.33 -3.71 2.40
CA SER A 29 -10.44 -4.35 3.14
C SER A 29 -10.02 -4.77 4.56
N GLN A 30 -8.78 -5.22 4.73
CA GLN A 30 -8.23 -5.60 6.03
C GLN A 30 -7.87 -4.38 6.89
N LEU A 31 -7.44 -3.27 6.29
CA LEU A 31 -7.19 -2.02 7.01
C LEU A 31 -8.50 -1.49 7.61
N GLU A 32 -9.57 -1.47 6.82
CA GLU A 32 -10.88 -1.00 7.27
C GLU A 32 -11.47 -1.89 8.37
N ARG A 33 -11.44 -3.22 8.18
CA ARG A 33 -11.93 -4.18 9.19
C ARG A 33 -11.21 -4.07 10.53
N ASN A 34 -9.94 -3.66 10.51
CA ASN A 34 -9.10 -3.62 11.70
C ASN A 34 -8.91 -2.19 12.23
N LYS A 35 -9.67 -1.18 11.77
CA LYS A 35 -9.45 0.24 12.10
C LYS A 35 -9.57 0.57 13.59
N ASP A 36 -10.29 -0.22 14.36
CA ASP A 36 -10.49 0.00 15.79
C ASP A 36 -9.54 -0.85 16.66
N GLN A 37 -8.66 -1.66 16.05
CA GLN A 37 -7.71 -2.46 16.82
C GLN A 37 -6.65 -1.57 17.50
N PRO A 38 -6.49 -1.65 18.83
CA PRO A 38 -5.52 -0.86 19.56
C PRO A 38 -4.09 -1.21 19.16
N ASN A 39 -3.17 -0.25 19.29
CA ASN A 39 -1.73 -0.40 19.02
C ASN A 39 -1.35 -0.77 17.56
N THR A 40 -2.29 -0.71 16.61
CA THR A 40 -2.01 -1.04 15.19
C THR A 40 -1.94 0.19 14.28
N GLU A 41 -2.27 1.37 14.78
CA GLU A 41 -2.39 2.61 13.99
C GLU A 41 -1.12 2.92 13.18
N LYS A 42 0.05 2.94 13.84
CA LYS A 42 1.33 3.18 13.17
C LYS A 42 1.58 2.17 12.05
N TYR A 43 1.29 0.88 12.29
CA TYR A 43 1.44 -0.16 11.27
C TYR A 43 0.49 0.04 10.09
N ARG A 44 -0.79 0.35 10.35
CA ARG A 44 -1.78 0.63 9.30
C ARG A 44 -1.38 1.83 8.45
N ALA A 45 -0.83 2.88 9.05
CA ALA A 45 -0.33 4.05 8.33
C ALA A 45 0.85 3.70 7.39
N VAL A 46 1.80 2.88 7.86
CA VAL A 46 2.90 2.38 7.00
C VAL A 46 2.36 1.57 5.83
N VAL A 47 1.46 0.63 6.10
CA VAL A 47 0.85 -0.20 5.05
C VAL A 47 0.10 0.67 4.04
N TYR A 48 -0.68 1.65 4.49
CA TYR A 48 -1.41 2.54 3.58
C TYR A 48 -0.46 3.35 2.67
N ASN A 49 0.63 3.89 3.22
CA ASN A 49 1.63 4.60 2.41
C ASN A 49 2.33 3.69 1.40
N TYR A 50 2.60 2.44 1.79
CA TYR A 50 3.11 1.44 0.88
C TYR A 50 2.12 1.17 -0.26
N LEU A 51 0.83 1.00 0.03
CA LEU A 51 -0.19 0.81 -0.99
C LEU A 51 -0.29 2.00 -1.96
N CYS A 52 -0.24 3.25 -1.46
CA CYS A 52 -0.20 4.43 -2.32
C CYS A 52 0.98 4.37 -3.32
N THR A 53 2.15 3.96 -2.83
CA THR A 53 3.38 3.89 -3.63
C THR A 53 3.30 2.77 -4.68
N ILE A 54 2.77 1.60 -4.32
CA ILE A 54 2.55 0.50 -5.25
C ILE A 54 1.51 0.88 -6.30
N THR A 55 0.38 1.46 -5.90
CA THR A 55 -0.65 1.94 -6.84
C THR A 55 -0.08 2.93 -7.84
N TYR A 56 0.69 3.92 -7.35
CA TYR A 56 1.38 4.87 -8.22
C TYR A 56 2.34 4.17 -9.20
N TYR A 57 3.08 3.16 -8.74
CA TYR A 57 3.96 2.40 -9.62
C TYR A 57 3.17 1.65 -10.71
N LEU A 58 2.09 0.97 -10.34
CA LEU A 58 1.27 0.22 -11.29
C LEU A 58 0.70 1.13 -12.38
N MET A 59 0.24 2.32 -12.01
CA MET A 59 -0.36 3.27 -12.96
C MET A 59 0.64 3.92 -13.91
N ASN A 60 1.91 4.09 -13.51
CA ASN A 60 2.87 4.92 -14.25
C ASN A 60 4.05 4.15 -14.84
N PHE A 61 4.38 2.98 -14.28
CA PHE A 61 5.61 2.25 -14.59
C PHE A 61 5.40 0.75 -14.82
N SER A 62 4.15 0.31 -14.96
CA SER A 62 3.81 -1.08 -15.26
C SER A 62 2.87 -1.17 -16.48
N ASN A 63 2.73 -2.36 -17.03
CA ASN A 63 1.85 -2.64 -18.17
C ASN A 63 0.47 -3.16 -17.74
N VAL A 64 0.11 -3.04 -16.45
CA VAL A 64 -1.18 -3.51 -15.96
C VAL A 64 -2.30 -2.75 -16.64
N GLU A 65 -3.29 -3.48 -17.15
CA GLU A 65 -4.43 -2.89 -17.83
C GLU A 65 -5.20 -1.94 -16.91
N ARG A 66 -5.58 -0.78 -17.45
CA ARG A 66 -6.27 0.26 -16.70
C ARG A 66 -7.58 -0.23 -16.09
N GLN A 67 -8.32 -1.06 -16.82
CA GLN A 67 -9.55 -1.68 -16.35
C GLN A 67 -9.34 -2.53 -15.08
N THR A 68 -8.21 -3.24 -14.99
CA THR A 68 -7.85 -4.04 -13.81
C THR A 68 -7.58 -3.15 -12.61
N ILE A 69 -6.87 -2.03 -12.81
CA ILE A 69 -6.62 -1.04 -11.76
C ILE A 69 -7.95 -0.46 -11.24
N ASP A 70 -8.80 0.02 -12.15
CA ASP A 70 -10.07 0.67 -11.80
C ASP A 70 -11.06 -0.30 -11.14
N THR A 71 -10.97 -1.61 -11.43
CA THR A 71 -11.81 -2.64 -10.81
C THR A 71 -11.46 -2.91 -9.35
N PHE A 72 -10.18 -2.87 -8.99
CA PHE A 72 -9.71 -3.32 -7.67
C PHE A 72 -9.21 -2.21 -6.76
N ILE A 73 -8.74 -1.10 -7.31
CA ILE A 73 -8.10 -0.02 -6.56
C ILE A 73 -9.01 1.21 -6.57
N PRO A 74 -9.46 1.68 -5.40
CA PRO A 74 -10.37 2.81 -5.31
C PRO A 74 -9.69 4.12 -5.72
N GLU A 75 -10.47 5.05 -6.26
CA GLU A 75 -9.98 6.29 -6.86
C GLU A 75 -9.13 7.12 -5.91
N GLU A 76 -9.46 7.16 -4.61
CA GLU A 76 -8.69 7.93 -3.63
C GLU A 76 -7.23 7.46 -3.56
N LEU A 77 -7.01 6.14 -3.66
CA LEU A 77 -5.66 5.57 -3.62
C LEU A 77 -4.92 5.78 -4.95
N GLN A 78 -5.65 5.81 -6.07
CA GLN A 78 -5.10 6.11 -7.39
C GLN A 78 -4.60 7.57 -7.46
N GLN A 79 -5.35 8.50 -6.88
CA GLN A 79 -5.01 9.93 -6.84
C GLN A 79 -3.99 10.28 -5.73
N ALA A 80 -3.75 9.37 -4.77
CA ALA A 80 -2.89 9.62 -3.62
C ALA A 80 -1.42 9.91 -3.99
N GLY A 81 -0.96 9.46 -5.17
CA GLY A 81 0.41 9.58 -5.67
C GLY A 81 1.47 8.85 -4.82
N PRO A 82 2.77 9.03 -5.10
CA PRO A 82 3.83 8.32 -4.39
C PRO A 82 3.94 8.82 -2.95
N ARG A 83 4.23 7.93 -1.99
CA ARG A 83 4.46 8.31 -0.59
C ARG A 83 5.91 8.04 -0.22
N LEU A 84 6.46 8.87 0.65
CA LEU A 84 7.79 8.66 1.20
C LEU A 84 7.77 7.49 2.18
N SER A 85 8.88 6.77 2.26
CA SER A 85 9.09 5.81 3.33
C SER A 85 9.15 6.55 4.67
N PRO A 86 8.53 6.01 5.73
CA PRO A 86 8.62 6.61 7.06
C PRO A 86 10.07 6.62 7.53
N SER A 87 10.47 7.68 8.24
CA SER A 87 11.76 7.72 8.93
C SER A 87 11.63 7.16 10.34
N ILE A 88 12.68 6.50 10.82
CA ILE A 88 12.77 6.04 12.21
C ILE A 88 13.53 7.10 12.99
N ASN A 89 12.92 7.65 14.02
CA ASN A 89 13.63 8.49 14.97
C ASN A 89 14.55 7.58 15.82
N HIS A 90 15.86 7.72 15.65
CA HIS A 90 16.83 6.84 16.33
C HIS A 90 16.93 7.07 17.85
N ASN A 91 16.42 8.20 18.35
CA ASN A 91 16.43 8.51 19.77
C ASN A 91 15.19 7.98 20.49
N THR A 92 14.02 8.01 19.83
CA THR A 92 12.74 7.59 20.43
C THR A 92 12.22 6.25 19.90
N GLN A 93 12.85 5.71 18.85
CA GLN A 93 12.40 4.53 18.08
C GLN A 93 11.00 4.70 17.46
N GLU A 94 10.51 5.94 17.36
CA GLU A 94 9.20 6.22 16.78
C GLU A 94 9.25 6.39 15.25
N LEU A 95 8.14 6.04 14.59
CA LEU A 95 7.95 6.26 13.17
C LEU A 95 7.47 7.69 12.91
N GLU A 96 8.20 8.41 12.06
CA GLU A 96 7.85 9.74 11.58
C GLU A 96 7.38 9.67 10.12
N PHE A 97 6.21 10.24 9.86
CA PHE A 97 5.64 10.34 8.51
C PHE A 97 5.85 11.77 8.01
N ARG A 98 6.75 11.96 7.05
CA ARG A 98 6.96 13.28 6.44
C ARG A 98 5.78 13.61 5.51
N PRO A 99 5.17 14.80 5.61
CA PRO A 99 4.20 15.23 4.62
C PRO A 99 4.86 15.35 3.24
N LYS A 100 4.03 15.17 2.20
CA LYS A 100 4.41 15.36 0.80
C LYS A 100 4.90 16.78 0.53
#